data_AF-A0A959FYB4-F1
#
_entry.id   AF-A0A959FYB4-F1
#
_cell.length_a   1.000
_cell.length_b   1.000
_cell.length_c   1.000
_cell.angle_alpha   90.00
_cell.angle_beta   90.00
_cell.angle_gamma   90.00
#
_symmetry.space_group_name_H-M   'P 1'
#
loop_
_entity.id
_entity.type
_entity.pdbx_description
1 polymer ?
#
loop_
_entity_poly.entity_id
_entity_poly.type
_entity_poly.pdbx_seq_one_letter_code
_entity_poly.pdbx_strand_id
1 'polypeptide(L)'
;MAAGGSAANLISRYSLFDPAVQTFLNHIAEAEDQIHAGRIVAEVTHIPRHIQAANILQRSEFRNYELPFMTVSDKPKERQISLEDLYISCPNGYIKLWSKQQQKEVIPKFSSSFNYAITPHPIFQFLCDLQTQHQRQVLFFKWGPLHQDYGFLPRVRYKDITLFRATWRLKTEEIEALNKGINGKNARSFLSEWRAMHQMPRYIALVENVDRELFVDLDSNNSLGIIQKFFSKRTQATIKEYLYAPEQAMVRDEQEAGYPSEFFVAFARKTEKKTSTPSPRNFKDQIQRSFPPGSEWVYFKIYTGTKSGETLLVKVFPTLIQELMSKGLVDRWFFLRYADSGYHLRCRFHVAELQQVGQVIQTINQHLAPAVESKLISKVQIDQYVREVERYGQSTMELSEQCFFAESQQTLMLLQIINQAEQGETLRWQLGFVLTDQILNVFQLKLEEKVQLLEKIRLPASNKHLAQQLSTKFRELRSLLPALLDNSHEAENPVWQQIRQVLQLGNQLMEPVAAEILKQVESGEGHSKESLLQSYIHMMINRLCKTSPNRHEVVIYEFLYRHYNSKLARS
;
A
#
# COMPACT_ATOMS: atom_id res chain seq x y z
N MET A 1 2.46 5.15 29.85
CA MET A 1 2.20 4.95 28.41
C MET A 1 3.55 4.92 27.72
N ALA A 2 3.79 4.03 26.77
CA ALA A 2 4.95 4.16 25.88
C ALA A 2 4.43 4.59 24.50
N ALA A 3 4.92 5.69 23.96
CA ALA A 3 4.38 6.31 22.75
C ALA A 3 5.48 7.01 21.94
N GLY A 4 5.31 7.05 20.62
CA GLY A 4 6.09 7.88 19.71
C GLY A 4 7.03 7.11 18.79
N GLY A 5 7.48 7.79 17.73
CA GLY A 5 8.44 7.26 16.76
C GLY A 5 9.90 7.36 17.21
N SER A 6 10.18 8.12 18.27
CA SER A 6 11.49 8.24 18.91
C SER A 6 11.31 8.44 20.41
N ALA A 7 12.28 7.95 21.20
CA ALA A 7 12.33 8.22 22.64
C ALA A 7 12.59 9.72 22.95
N ALA A 8 13.03 10.50 21.96
CA ALA A 8 13.30 11.92 22.10
C ALA A 8 12.04 12.80 22.15
N ASN A 9 10.88 12.31 21.66
CA ASN A 9 9.70 13.15 21.38
C ASN A 9 9.24 14.02 22.56
N LEU A 10 9.21 13.47 23.78
CA LEU A 10 8.69 14.20 24.94
C LEU A 10 9.72 15.11 25.59
N ILE A 11 11.01 14.79 25.48
CA ILE A 11 12.07 15.45 26.24
C ILE A 11 12.88 16.46 25.42
N SER A 12 12.80 16.41 24.08
CA SER A 12 13.64 17.21 23.19
C SER A 12 13.57 18.72 23.44
N ARG A 13 12.38 19.24 23.78
CA ARG A 13 12.16 20.65 24.11
C ARG A 13 12.94 21.15 25.34
N TYR A 14 13.39 20.25 26.20
CA TYR A 14 14.13 20.61 27.42
C TYR A 14 15.64 20.71 27.19
N SER A 15 16.14 20.30 26.01
CA SER A 15 17.57 20.33 25.66
C SER A 15 18.21 21.72 25.69
N LEU A 16 17.41 22.77 25.52
CA LEU A 16 17.88 24.16 25.58
C LEU A 16 18.12 24.65 27.02
N PHE A 17 17.59 23.94 28.03
CA PHE A 17 17.63 24.36 29.43
C PHE A 17 18.58 23.52 30.29
N ASP A 18 18.88 22.28 29.89
CA ASP A 18 19.72 21.36 30.67
C ASP A 18 20.67 20.54 29.75
N PRO A 19 22.01 20.71 29.88
CA PRO A 19 23.01 19.93 29.15
C PRO A 19 22.91 18.42 29.37
N ALA A 20 22.41 17.96 30.52
CA ALA A 20 22.20 16.53 30.79
C ALA A 20 21.11 15.96 29.86
N VAL A 21 20.06 16.75 29.57
CA VAL A 21 19.03 16.37 28.59
C VAL A 21 19.63 16.28 27.19
N GLN A 22 20.49 17.24 26.80
CA GLN A 22 21.18 17.16 25.51
C GLN A 22 22.03 15.90 25.39
N THR A 23 22.78 15.56 26.44
CA THR A 23 23.59 14.33 26.48
C THR A 23 22.71 13.09 26.33
N PHE A 24 21.56 13.07 26.99
CA PHE A 24 20.59 11.98 26.87
C PHE A 24 19.99 11.87 25.44
N LEU A 25 19.71 13.00 24.77
CA LEU A 25 19.26 13.01 23.38
C LEU A 25 20.31 12.46 22.41
N ASN A 26 21.59 12.79 22.62
CA ASN A 26 22.68 12.23 21.84
C ASN A 26 22.73 10.70 21.96
N HIS A 27 22.60 10.15 23.18
CA HIS A 27 22.52 8.70 23.38
C HIS A 27 21.31 8.07 22.66
N ILE A 28 20.16 8.75 22.62
CA ILE A 28 18.98 8.29 21.88
C ILE A 28 19.28 8.26 20.37
N ALA A 29 19.87 9.31 19.82
CA ALA A 29 20.21 9.35 18.40
C ALA A 29 21.25 8.28 18.03
N GLU A 30 22.29 8.08 18.85
CA GLU A 30 23.28 7.02 18.64
C GLU A 30 22.63 5.63 18.63
N ALA A 31 21.72 5.37 19.56
CA ALA A 31 21.00 4.09 19.60
C ALA A 31 20.12 3.89 18.35
N GLU A 32 19.46 4.93 17.86
CA GLU A 32 18.64 4.87 16.64
C GLU A 32 19.49 4.71 15.36
N ASP A 33 20.64 5.37 15.29
CA ASP A 33 21.62 5.21 14.20
C ASP A 33 22.19 3.79 14.16
N GLN A 34 22.47 3.20 15.33
CA GLN A 34 22.90 1.80 15.44
C GLN A 34 21.81 0.80 15.02
N ILE A 35 20.57 1.05 15.42
CA ILE A 35 19.41 0.22 15.02
C ILE A 35 19.29 0.24 13.49
N HIS A 36 19.41 1.42 12.88
CA HIS A 36 19.26 1.63 11.44
C HIS A 36 20.59 1.67 10.68
N ALA A 37 21.59 0.90 11.13
CA ALA A 37 22.92 0.87 10.52
C ALA A 37 22.86 0.62 8.99
N GLY A 38 23.57 1.46 8.24
CA GLY A 38 23.56 1.44 6.77
C GLY A 38 22.48 2.32 6.12
N ARG A 39 21.59 2.92 6.92
CA ARG A 39 20.59 3.92 6.50
C ARG A 39 20.93 5.29 7.07
N ILE A 40 20.19 6.31 6.66
CA ILE A 40 20.27 7.65 7.22
C ILE A 40 19.03 7.91 8.07
N VAL A 41 19.21 8.17 9.37
CA VAL A 41 18.15 8.70 10.23
C VAL A 41 18.21 10.22 10.15
N ALA A 42 17.16 10.84 9.62
CA ALA A 42 17.12 12.29 9.37
C ALA A 42 16.03 12.96 10.20
N GLU A 43 16.39 14.06 10.88
CA GLU A 43 15.43 14.87 11.62
C GLU A 43 14.60 15.72 10.64
N VAL A 44 13.28 15.55 10.66
CA VAL A 44 12.35 16.41 9.92
C VAL A 44 12.23 17.73 10.67
N THR A 45 12.68 18.82 10.06
CA THR A 45 12.59 20.16 10.64
C THR A 45 11.49 20.95 9.94
N HIS A 46 10.69 21.69 10.71
CA HIS A 46 9.54 22.44 10.21
C HIS A 46 9.25 23.65 11.10
N ILE A 47 8.91 24.78 10.49
CA ILE A 47 8.41 25.97 11.20
C ILE A 47 6.89 25.88 11.29
N PRO A 48 6.30 25.85 12.50
CA PRO A 48 4.85 25.78 12.64
C PRO A 48 4.20 27.08 12.18
N ARG A 49 2.99 27.01 11.61
CA ARG A 49 2.20 28.22 11.31
C ARG A 49 1.70 28.96 12.56
N HIS A 50 1.56 28.25 13.69
CA HIS A 50 1.04 28.82 14.93
C HIS A 50 2.17 29.12 15.91
N ILE A 51 2.27 30.37 16.36
CA ILE A 51 3.31 30.85 17.29
C ILE A 51 3.36 30.01 18.58
N GLN A 52 2.21 29.57 19.09
CA GLN A 52 2.13 28.74 20.31
C GLN A 52 2.80 27.36 20.15
N ALA A 53 2.86 26.84 18.92
CA ALA A 53 3.54 25.58 18.64
C ALA A 53 5.07 25.74 18.53
N ALA A 54 5.58 26.96 18.32
CA ALA A 54 7.02 27.23 18.24
C ALA A 54 7.73 26.83 19.54
N ASN A 55 7.13 27.13 20.70
CA ASN A 55 7.65 26.75 22.02
C ASN A 55 7.75 25.24 22.25
N ILE A 56 7.02 24.43 21.47
CA ILE A 56 7.03 22.96 21.55
C ILE A 56 8.06 22.36 20.58
N LEU A 57 8.43 23.10 19.53
CA LEU A 57 9.31 22.64 18.46
C LEU A 57 10.77 23.06 18.66
N GLN A 58 11.02 24.10 19.46
CA GLN A 58 12.37 24.51 19.83
C GLN A 58 13.11 23.36 20.53
N ARG A 59 14.26 22.99 19.99
CA ARG A 59 15.16 21.96 20.52
C ARG A 59 16.56 22.17 19.94
N SER A 60 17.57 21.77 20.69
CA SER A 60 18.96 21.69 20.23
C SER A 60 19.12 20.62 19.14
N GLU A 61 20.13 20.78 18.29
CA GLU A 61 20.50 19.76 17.32
C GLU A 61 21.14 18.54 18.01
N PHE A 62 20.74 17.33 17.60
CA PHE A 62 21.33 16.09 18.13
C PHE A 62 21.42 14.95 17.11
N ARG A 63 20.93 15.14 15.87
CA ARG A 63 21.06 14.18 14.77
C ARG A 63 22.10 14.59 13.75
N ASN A 64 22.64 13.61 13.04
CA ASN A 64 23.63 13.83 12.00
C ASN A 64 23.05 14.45 10.72
N TYR A 65 21.83 14.08 10.34
CA TYR A 65 21.16 14.55 9.11
C TYR A 65 19.85 15.26 9.42
N GLU A 66 19.51 16.21 8.56
CA GLU A 66 18.23 16.94 8.59
C GLU A 66 17.51 16.84 7.25
N LEU A 67 16.18 16.85 7.32
CA LEU A 67 15.27 16.93 6.20
C LEU A 67 14.44 18.21 6.39
N PRO A 68 14.93 19.36 5.87
CA PRO A 68 14.29 20.64 6.08
C PRO A 68 13.00 20.74 5.27
N PHE A 69 11.88 21.00 5.94
CA PHE A 69 10.59 21.24 5.30
C PHE A 69 10.07 22.65 5.61
N MET A 70 10.11 23.53 4.60
CA MET A 70 9.74 24.95 4.73
C MET A 70 10.50 25.66 5.87
N THR A 71 11.76 25.31 6.05
CA THR A 71 12.66 25.88 7.05
C THR A 71 14.09 25.85 6.54
N VAL A 72 14.99 26.51 7.25
CA VAL A 72 16.43 26.54 6.97
C VAL A 72 17.12 25.68 8.02
N SER A 73 18.08 24.87 7.57
CA SER A 73 18.96 24.08 8.43
C SER A 73 20.32 24.75 8.51
N ASP A 74 20.90 24.79 9.71
CA ASP A 74 22.25 25.30 9.94
C ASP A 74 23.34 24.21 9.71
N LYS A 75 22.94 22.98 9.37
CA LYS A 75 23.87 21.89 9.07
C LYS A 75 24.62 22.14 7.76
N PRO A 76 25.82 21.56 7.57
CA PRO A 76 26.48 21.51 6.26
C PRO A 76 25.57 20.89 5.20
N LYS A 77 25.64 21.36 3.95
CA LYS A 77 24.77 20.93 2.84
C LYS A 77 24.79 19.41 2.63
N GLU A 78 25.92 18.76 2.88
CA GLU A 78 26.10 17.31 2.73
C GLU A 78 25.28 16.50 3.74
N ARG A 79 24.82 17.15 4.82
CA ARG A 79 23.99 16.58 5.88
C ARG A 79 22.52 17.03 5.79
N GLN A 80 22.17 17.81 4.77
CA GLN A 80 20.80 18.20 4.47
C GLN A 80 20.25 17.34 3.33
N ILE A 81 19.11 16.69 3.57
CA ILE A 81 18.41 15.90 2.57
C ILE A 81 17.27 16.74 2.03
N SER A 82 17.38 17.18 0.77
CA SER A 82 16.32 17.94 0.12
C SER A 82 15.16 17.01 -0.29
N LEU A 83 13.96 17.56 -0.41
CA LEU A 83 12.80 16.83 -0.92
C LEU A 83 13.00 16.38 -2.38
N GLU A 84 13.73 17.17 -3.17
CA GLU A 84 14.04 16.87 -4.58
C GLU A 84 15.00 15.68 -4.73
N ASP A 85 15.81 15.42 -3.70
CA ASP A 85 16.73 14.28 -3.65
C ASP A 85 16.03 12.97 -3.24
N LEU A 86 14.81 13.04 -2.70
CA LEU A 86 14.08 11.89 -2.17
C LEU A 86 13.27 11.17 -3.24
N TYR A 87 13.57 9.89 -3.43
CA TYR A 87 12.81 8.96 -4.23
C TYR A 87 11.96 8.07 -3.33
N ILE A 88 10.78 7.69 -3.82
CA ILE A 88 9.83 6.84 -3.11
C ILE A 88 9.76 5.49 -3.83
N SER A 89 9.83 4.40 -3.07
CA SER A 89 9.51 3.06 -3.55
C SER A 89 8.58 2.35 -2.57
N CYS A 90 7.82 1.36 -3.05
CA CYS A 90 6.89 0.59 -2.21
C CYS A 90 7.14 -0.93 -2.30
N PRO A 91 8.35 -1.42 -1.94
CA PRO A 91 8.62 -2.86 -1.95
C PRO A 91 7.75 -3.58 -0.90
N ASN A 92 7.07 -4.65 -1.32
CA ASN A 92 6.26 -5.52 -0.45
C ASN A 92 5.21 -4.75 0.39
N GLY A 93 4.65 -3.66 -0.14
CA GLY A 93 3.63 -2.86 0.53
C GLY A 93 4.15 -1.87 1.58
N TYR A 94 5.47 -1.68 1.67
CA TYR A 94 6.09 -0.71 2.59
C TYR A 94 6.76 0.41 1.83
N ILE A 95 6.51 1.64 2.25
CA ILE A 95 7.10 2.83 1.66
C ILE A 95 8.55 2.97 2.14
N LYS A 96 9.47 3.20 1.22
CA LYS A 96 10.86 3.52 1.50
C LYS A 96 11.23 4.84 0.83
N LEU A 97 11.93 5.68 1.58
CA LEU A 97 12.56 6.88 1.06
C LEU A 97 14.02 6.58 0.72
N TRP A 98 14.49 7.06 -0.42
CA TRP A 98 15.87 6.89 -0.88
C TRP A 98 16.46 8.23 -1.27
N SER A 99 17.62 8.56 -0.72
CA SER A 99 18.39 9.73 -1.13
C SER A 99 19.23 9.35 -2.35
N LYS A 100 19.02 10.05 -3.47
CA LYS A 100 19.79 9.83 -4.70
C LYS A 100 21.24 10.29 -4.52
N GLN A 101 21.48 11.39 -3.83
CA GLN A 101 22.83 11.90 -3.58
C GLN A 101 23.61 10.97 -2.66
N GLN A 102 23.00 10.49 -1.57
CA GLN A 102 23.68 9.68 -0.56
C GLN A 102 23.69 8.19 -0.87
N GLN A 103 22.88 7.75 -1.85
CA GLN A 103 22.70 6.34 -2.20
C GLN A 103 22.34 5.48 -0.98
N LYS A 104 21.44 6.00 -0.14
CA LYS A 104 20.99 5.34 1.09
C LYS A 104 19.50 5.52 1.33
N GLU A 105 18.92 4.54 2.03
CA GLU A 105 17.55 4.64 2.55
C GLU A 105 17.50 5.71 3.66
N VAL A 106 16.46 6.53 3.65
CA VAL A 106 16.25 7.63 4.60
C VAL A 106 15.09 7.28 5.53
N ILE A 107 15.32 7.34 6.84
CA ILE A 107 14.33 7.15 7.89
C ILE A 107 14.02 8.52 8.51
N PRO A 108 12.86 9.12 8.19
CA PRO A 108 12.48 10.40 8.76
C PRO A 108 12.10 10.23 10.23
N LYS A 109 12.55 11.15 11.08
CA LYS A 109 12.18 11.24 12.50
C LYS A 109 11.72 12.65 12.81
N PHE A 110 10.63 12.77 13.55
CA PHE A 110 10.16 14.05 14.05
C PHE A 110 10.16 14.02 15.58
N SER A 111 11.25 14.51 16.17
CA SER A 111 11.57 14.36 17.59
C SER A 111 10.92 15.46 18.42
N SER A 112 9.59 15.53 18.41
CA SER A 112 8.79 16.49 19.19
C SER A 112 7.47 15.88 19.66
N SER A 113 6.93 16.43 20.74
CA SER A 113 5.60 16.12 21.28
C SER A 113 4.49 16.86 20.54
N PHE A 114 4.85 17.71 19.58
CA PHE A 114 3.89 18.38 18.72
C PHE A 114 3.06 17.37 17.93
N ASN A 115 1.74 17.51 18.00
CA ASN A 115 0.82 16.72 17.20
C ASN A 115 0.92 17.16 15.74
N TYR A 116 1.77 16.51 14.95
CA TYR A 116 1.97 16.89 13.55
C TYR A 116 0.72 16.72 12.68
N ALA A 117 -0.27 15.91 13.10
CA ALA A 117 -1.50 15.66 12.34
C ALA A 117 -2.45 16.87 12.25
N ILE A 118 -2.28 17.90 13.11
CA ILE A 118 -3.03 19.15 12.97
C ILE A 118 -2.43 20.10 11.92
N THR A 119 -1.31 19.73 11.30
CA THR A 119 -0.62 20.54 10.29
C THR A 119 -1.25 20.34 8.92
N PRO A 120 -1.55 21.40 8.14
CA PRO A 120 -2.21 21.28 6.83
C PRO A 120 -1.27 20.87 5.69
N HIS A 121 -0.10 20.30 5.97
CA HIS A 121 0.96 20.03 4.99
C HIS A 121 1.10 18.53 4.74
N PRO A 122 0.57 17.98 3.63
CA PRO A 122 0.56 16.53 3.38
C PRO A 122 1.96 15.93 3.29
N ILE A 123 2.95 16.64 2.76
CA ILE A 123 4.33 16.16 2.66
C ILE A 123 4.95 16.02 4.05
N PHE A 124 4.80 17.04 4.92
CA PHE A 124 5.28 16.98 6.29
C PHE A 124 4.60 15.87 7.08
N GLN A 125 3.26 15.76 6.97
CA GLN A 125 2.51 14.69 7.60
C GLN A 125 2.97 13.31 7.10
N PHE A 126 3.15 13.14 5.79
CA PHE A 126 3.64 11.90 5.19
C PHE A 126 5.02 11.50 5.75
N LEU A 127 5.98 12.42 5.81
CA LEU A 127 7.30 12.15 6.40
C LEU A 127 7.19 11.76 7.87
N CYS A 128 6.34 12.46 8.63
CA CYS A 128 6.09 12.14 10.04
C CYS A 128 5.35 10.81 10.23
N ASP A 129 4.47 10.39 9.32
CA ASP A 129 3.78 9.10 9.43
C ASP A 129 4.73 7.92 9.21
N LEU A 130 5.67 8.07 8.27
CA LEU A 130 6.68 7.06 7.96
C LEU A 130 7.56 6.66 9.16
N GLN A 131 7.76 7.58 10.12
CA GLN A 131 8.56 7.29 11.32
C GLN A 131 8.01 6.12 12.15
N THR A 132 6.75 5.75 11.95
CA THR A 132 6.04 4.68 12.67
C THR A 132 5.55 3.53 11.80
N GLN A 133 5.81 3.52 10.49
CA GLN A 133 5.30 2.52 9.53
C GLN A 133 5.56 1.07 9.95
N HIS A 134 6.69 0.80 10.61
CA HIS A 134 7.10 -0.54 11.04
C HIS A 134 6.91 -0.78 12.55
N GLN A 135 6.18 0.10 13.22
CA GLN A 135 6.17 0.16 14.67
C GLN A 135 4.75 0.25 15.21
N ARG A 136 4.56 -0.30 16.42
CA ARG A 136 3.37 -0.01 17.21
C ARG A 136 3.53 1.37 17.83
N GLN A 137 2.77 2.34 17.35
CA GLN A 137 2.88 3.75 17.77
C GLN A 137 2.71 3.96 19.28
N VAL A 138 1.82 3.20 19.90
CA VAL A 138 1.52 3.35 21.33
C VAL A 138 1.27 1.99 21.98
N LEU A 139 1.89 1.80 23.14
CA LEU A 139 1.64 0.70 24.06
C LEU A 139 0.93 1.24 25.31
N PHE A 140 -0.36 0.96 25.39
CA PHE A 140 -1.20 1.24 26.54
C PHE A 140 -2.38 0.27 26.61
N PHE A 141 -2.91 0.11 27.81
CA PHE A 141 -4.11 -0.68 28.04
C PHE A 141 -5.36 0.13 27.64
N LYS A 142 -6.30 -0.51 26.94
CA LYS A 142 -7.63 0.02 26.64
C LYS A 142 -8.69 -1.00 27.02
N TRP A 143 -9.76 -0.55 27.66
CA TRP A 143 -10.96 -1.36 27.92
C TRP A 143 -11.79 -1.65 26.66
N GLY A 144 -11.56 -0.93 25.56
CA GLY A 144 -12.32 -1.10 24.32
C GLY A 144 -13.80 -0.77 24.52
N PRO A 145 -14.74 -1.53 23.91
CA PRO A 145 -16.18 -1.29 24.04
C PRO A 145 -16.68 -1.26 25.49
N LEU A 146 -16.10 -2.09 26.36
CA LEU A 146 -16.45 -2.16 27.79
C LEU A 146 -16.29 -0.84 28.52
N HIS A 147 -15.45 0.07 27.98
CA HIS A 147 -15.33 1.41 28.53
C HIS A 147 -16.70 2.08 28.61
N GLN A 148 -17.59 1.89 27.62
CA GLN A 148 -18.90 2.54 27.52
C GLN A 148 -20.01 1.90 28.38
N ASP A 149 -19.90 0.60 28.65
CA ASP A 149 -20.97 -0.17 29.28
C ASP A 149 -20.95 -0.09 30.81
N TYR A 150 -19.77 0.16 31.41
CA TYR A 150 -19.58 0.11 32.86
C TYR A 150 -19.33 1.50 33.47
N GLY A 151 -20.06 1.80 34.55
CA GLY A 151 -19.86 3.01 35.37
C GLY A 151 -18.61 2.95 36.27
N PHE A 152 -18.04 1.75 36.47
CA PHE A 152 -16.79 1.56 37.19
C PHE A 152 -15.87 0.63 36.42
N LEU A 153 -14.62 1.04 36.25
CA LEU A 153 -13.55 0.27 35.63
C LEU A 153 -12.46 0.05 36.68
N PRO A 154 -12.13 -1.20 37.04
CA PRO A 154 -11.15 -1.47 38.07
C PRO A 154 -9.73 -1.07 37.64
N ARG A 155 -8.85 -0.88 38.62
CA ARG A 155 -7.42 -0.71 38.36
C ARG A 155 -6.88 -1.95 37.67
N VAL A 156 -6.14 -1.76 36.58
CA VAL A 156 -5.45 -2.84 35.88
C VAL A 156 -3.97 -2.77 36.23
N ARG A 157 -3.43 -3.85 36.81
CA ARG A 157 -2.02 -3.98 37.16
C ARG A 157 -1.40 -5.18 36.46
N TYR A 158 -0.14 -5.03 36.07
CA TYR A 158 0.73 -6.14 35.70
C TYR A 158 1.95 -6.11 36.63
N LYS A 159 2.03 -7.06 37.56
CA LYS A 159 2.97 -7.02 38.69
C LYS A 159 2.84 -5.67 39.43
N ASP A 160 3.95 -4.95 39.59
CA ASP A 160 4.00 -3.66 40.28
C ASP A 160 3.67 -2.46 39.37
N ILE A 161 3.38 -2.70 38.09
CA ILE A 161 3.06 -1.65 37.13
C ILE A 161 1.55 -1.47 37.06
N THR A 162 1.06 -0.29 37.42
CA THR A 162 -0.33 0.10 37.15
C THR A 162 -0.46 0.52 35.69
N LEU A 163 -1.20 -0.26 34.90
CA LEU A 163 -1.46 -0.03 33.48
C LEU A 163 -2.67 0.88 33.25
N PHE A 164 -3.66 0.83 34.14
CA PHE A 164 -4.87 1.63 34.10
C PHE A 164 -5.36 1.92 35.52
N ARG A 165 -5.65 3.18 35.84
CA ARG A 165 -6.18 3.59 37.14
C ARG A 165 -7.67 3.23 37.26
N ALA A 166 -8.10 2.84 38.45
CA ALA A 166 -9.52 2.69 38.76
C ALA A 166 -10.26 3.97 38.37
N THR A 167 -11.33 3.81 37.60
CA THR A 167 -12.03 4.91 36.95
C THR A 167 -13.53 4.77 37.19
N TRP A 168 -14.16 5.82 37.69
CA TRP A 168 -15.60 5.95 37.84
C TRP A 168 -16.13 6.89 36.76
N ARG A 169 -17.18 6.46 36.08
CA ARG A 169 -17.86 7.17 35.01
C ARG A 169 -19.27 7.44 35.44
N LEU A 170 -19.59 8.71 35.63
CA LEU A 170 -20.91 9.14 36.06
C LEU A 170 -21.75 9.56 34.85
N LYS A 171 -22.95 9.00 34.76
CA LYS A 171 -23.99 9.38 33.79
C LYS A 171 -24.80 10.57 34.31
N THR A 172 -25.69 11.09 33.48
CA THR A 172 -26.48 12.29 33.77
C THR A 172 -27.24 12.18 35.09
N GLU A 173 -27.93 11.05 35.31
CA GLU A 173 -28.78 10.83 36.48
C GLU A 173 -27.95 10.79 37.77
N GLU A 174 -26.75 10.20 37.71
CA GLU A 174 -25.81 10.13 38.83
C GLU A 174 -25.24 11.51 39.17
N ILE A 175 -24.96 12.34 38.17
CA ILE A 175 -24.47 13.71 38.38
C ILE A 175 -25.56 14.61 38.94
N GLU A 176 -26.81 14.46 38.48
CA GLU A 176 -27.94 15.22 39.04
C GLU A 176 -28.15 14.89 40.52
N ALA A 177 -28.13 13.61 40.88
CA ALA A 177 -28.21 13.16 42.27
C ALA A 177 -27.02 13.69 43.10
N LEU A 178 -25.80 13.59 42.57
CA LEU A 178 -24.58 14.11 43.20
C LEU A 178 -24.70 15.62 43.45
N ASN A 179 -25.06 16.41 42.43
CA ASN A 179 -25.22 17.86 42.51
C ASN A 179 -26.26 18.26 43.56
N LYS A 180 -27.39 17.54 43.65
CA LYS A 180 -28.42 17.83 44.66
C LYS A 180 -27.88 17.60 46.07
N GLY A 181 -27.12 16.53 46.29
CA GLY A 181 -26.55 16.22 47.60
C GLY A 181 -25.42 17.15 48.03
N ILE A 182 -24.47 17.44 47.13
CA ILE A 182 -23.30 18.29 47.45
C ILE A 182 -23.66 19.78 47.60
N ASN A 183 -24.81 20.23 47.11
CA ASN A 183 -25.30 21.61 47.30
C ASN A 183 -26.31 21.73 48.46
N GLY A 184 -26.60 20.64 49.18
CA GLY A 184 -27.51 20.63 50.32
C GLY A 184 -26.86 21.05 51.65
N LYS A 185 -27.69 21.23 52.69
CA LYS A 185 -27.24 21.64 54.06
C LYS A 185 -26.23 20.64 54.69
N ASN A 186 -26.28 19.37 54.28
CA ASN A 186 -25.42 18.29 54.80
C ASN A 186 -24.40 17.78 53.77
N ALA A 187 -23.96 18.66 52.85
CA ALA A 187 -23.08 18.31 51.73
C ALA A 187 -21.86 17.43 52.09
N ARG A 188 -21.25 17.67 53.26
CA ARG A 188 -20.09 16.92 53.74
C ARG A 188 -20.44 15.46 54.10
N SER A 189 -21.53 15.26 54.84
CA SER A 189 -22.02 13.90 55.19
C SER A 189 -22.37 13.15 53.91
N PHE A 190 -23.12 13.82 53.02
CA PHE A 190 -23.50 13.26 51.73
C PHE A 190 -22.28 12.83 50.90
N LEU A 191 -21.26 13.68 50.78
CA LEU A 191 -20.06 13.35 50.00
C LEU A 191 -19.29 12.17 50.61
N SER A 192 -19.25 12.08 51.95
CA SER A 192 -18.63 10.95 52.66
C SER A 192 -19.39 9.64 52.43
N GLU A 193 -20.72 9.67 52.51
CA GLU A 193 -21.58 8.50 52.22
C GLU A 193 -21.49 8.09 50.75
N TRP A 194 -21.50 9.06 49.83
CA TRP A 194 -21.37 8.84 48.40
C TRP A 194 -20.01 8.21 48.06
N ARG A 195 -18.92 8.73 48.65
CA ARG A 195 -17.59 8.12 48.54
C ARG A 195 -17.58 6.67 49.00
N ALA A 196 -18.20 6.37 50.16
CA ALA A 196 -18.27 5.01 50.70
C ALA A 196 -19.10 4.08 49.80
N MET A 197 -20.24 4.55 49.30
CA MET A 197 -21.12 3.82 48.38
C MET A 197 -20.39 3.40 47.10
N HIS A 198 -19.59 4.29 46.52
CA HIS A 198 -18.82 4.03 45.30
C HIS A 198 -17.42 3.44 45.56
N GLN A 199 -17.08 3.16 46.82
CA GLN A 199 -15.76 2.66 47.24
C GLN A 199 -14.59 3.51 46.71
N MET A 200 -14.76 4.84 46.70
CA MET A 200 -13.75 5.76 46.18
C MET A 200 -12.65 6.04 47.21
N PRO A 201 -11.38 6.15 46.78
CA PRO A 201 -10.29 6.55 47.65
C PRO A 201 -10.44 8.03 48.08
N ARG A 202 -9.70 8.43 49.12
CA ARG A 202 -9.67 9.83 49.59
C ARG A 202 -9.22 10.79 48.50
N TYR A 203 -8.13 10.42 47.81
CA TYR A 203 -7.53 11.24 46.77
C TYR A 203 -8.01 10.77 45.40
N ILE A 204 -8.60 11.68 44.64
CA ILE A 204 -9.11 11.43 43.29
C ILE A 204 -8.60 12.48 42.30
N ALA A 205 -8.70 12.14 41.02
CA ALA A 205 -8.48 13.05 39.91
C ALA A 205 -9.79 13.23 39.14
N LEU A 206 -10.29 14.47 39.08
CA LEU A 206 -11.41 14.85 38.22
C LEU A 206 -10.89 15.12 36.81
N VAL A 207 -11.37 14.36 35.82
CA VAL A 207 -10.89 14.46 34.43
C VAL A 207 -11.67 15.55 33.70
N GLU A 208 -11.03 16.67 33.36
CA GLU A 208 -11.66 17.76 32.60
C GLU A 208 -11.72 17.44 31.10
N ASN A 209 -10.60 16.94 30.56
CA ASN A 209 -10.45 16.46 29.19
C ASN A 209 -9.30 15.43 29.15
N VAL A 210 -8.87 15.01 27.96
CA VAL A 210 -7.85 13.95 27.80
C VAL A 210 -6.51 14.30 28.49
N ASP A 211 -6.15 15.59 28.56
CA ASP A 211 -4.83 16.04 29.00
C ASP A 211 -4.84 16.80 30.34
N ARG A 212 -6.02 17.04 30.92
CA ARG A 212 -6.18 17.83 32.16
C ARG A 212 -6.94 17.07 33.22
N GLU A 213 -6.25 16.85 34.33
CA GLU A 213 -6.80 16.23 35.53
C GLU A 213 -6.63 17.17 36.72
N LEU A 214 -7.66 17.27 37.54
CA LEU A 214 -7.66 18.08 38.76
C LEU A 214 -7.61 17.18 39.99
N PHE A 215 -6.53 17.30 40.76
CA PHE A 215 -6.39 16.61 42.04
C PHE A 215 -7.42 17.15 43.04
N VAL A 216 -8.08 16.24 43.75
CA VAL A 216 -9.06 16.55 44.78
C VAL A 216 -8.86 15.63 45.98
N ASP A 217 -8.67 16.24 47.15
CA ASP A 217 -8.80 15.56 48.44
C ASP A 217 -10.28 15.60 48.87
N LEU A 218 -10.95 14.44 48.79
CA LEU A 218 -12.34 14.31 49.19
C LEU A 218 -12.56 14.54 50.69
N ASP A 219 -11.52 14.60 51.53
CA ASP A 219 -11.61 14.89 52.97
C ASP A 219 -11.38 16.36 53.32
N SER A 220 -10.85 17.16 52.40
CA SER A 220 -10.61 18.59 52.61
C SER A 220 -11.88 19.42 52.43
N ASN A 221 -12.20 20.28 53.40
CA ASN A 221 -13.31 21.23 53.29
C ASN A 221 -13.10 22.22 52.14
N ASN A 222 -11.86 22.56 51.81
CA ASN A 222 -11.53 23.48 50.72
C ASN A 222 -11.84 22.87 49.33
N SER A 223 -11.89 21.53 49.24
CA SER A 223 -12.20 20.83 48.00
C SER A 223 -13.68 20.88 47.62
N LEU A 224 -14.60 21.11 48.57
CA LEU A 224 -16.05 21.01 48.32
C LEU A 224 -16.51 21.99 47.24
N GLY A 225 -16.04 23.25 47.29
CA GLY A 225 -16.37 24.25 46.27
C GLY A 225 -15.83 23.90 44.89
N ILE A 226 -14.67 23.24 44.82
CA ILE A 226 -14.08 22.75 43.56
C ILE A 226 -14.97 21.65 42.96
N ILE A 227 -15.39 20.69 43.78
CA ILE A 227 -16.27 19.59 43.39
C ILE A 227 -17.62 20.13 42.89
N GLN A 228 -18.27 21.00 43.67
CA GLN A 228 -19.53 21.65 43.27
C GLN A 228 -19.40 22.36 41.92
N LYS A 229 -18.36 23.18 41.75
CA LYS A 229 -18.11 23.90 40.50
C LYS A 229 -17.85 22.95 39.33
N PHE A 230 -17.09 21.88 39.55
CA PHE A 230 -16.79 20.88 38.53
C PHE A 230 -18.06 20.17 38.04
N PHE A 231 -18.93 19.70 38.93
CA PHE A 231 -20.13 18.95 38.53
C PHE A 231 -21.30 19.84 38.07
N SER A 232 -21.34 21.11 38.46
CA SER A 232 -22.46 22.02 38.13
C SER A 232 -22.73 22.24 36.64
N LYS A 233 -21.75 22.01 35.76
CA LYS A 233 -21.83 22.31 34.31
C LYS A 233 -21.73 21.06 33.43
N ARG A 234 -21.83 19.86 34.00
CA ARG A 234 -21.54 18.61 33.29
C ARG A 234 -22.73 17.64 33.37
N THR A 235 -22.99 16.95 32.26
CA THR A 235 -23.96 15.84 32.19
C THR A 235 -23.26 14.48 32.21
N GLN A 236 -21.95 14.45 32.00
CA GLN A 236 -21.11 13.27 32.18
C GLN A 236 -19.78 13.67 32.80
N ALA A 237 -19.21 12.77 33.60
CA ALA A 237 -17.95 13.02 34.29
C ALA A 237 -17.16 11.73 34.43
N THR A 238 -15.83 11.87 34.37
CA THR A 238 -14.90 10.78 34.65
C THR A 238 -14.04 11.16 35.84
N ILE A 239 -13.99 10.26 36.81
CA ILE A 239 -13.18 10.38 38.02
C ILE A 239 -12.19 9.22 37.99
N LYS A 240 -10.92 9.49 38.26
CA LYS A 240 -9.90 8.46 38.43
C LYS A 240 -9.41 8.47 39.87
N GLU A 241 -8.94 7.32 40.35
CA GLU A 241 -8.18 7.31 41.59
C GLU A 241 -6.90 8.14 41.44
N TYR A 242 -6.44 8.72 42.53
CA TYR A 242 -5.14 9.36 42.60
C TYR A 242 -4.22 8.50 43.46
N LEU A 243 -3.17 7.95 42.83
CA LEU A 243 -2.30 6.96 43.47
C LEU A 243 -1.22 7.56 44.36
N TYR A 244 -0.95 8.85 44.22
CA TYR A 244 0.16 9.52 44.89
C TYR A 244 -0.35 10.28 46.11
N ALA A 245 -0.04 9.79 47.31
CA ALA A 245 -0.18 10.60 48.51
C ALA A 245 1.12 11.42 48.71
N PRO A 246 1.08 12.73 49.06
CA PRO A 246 2.29 13.53 49.29
C PRO A 246 3.29 12.87 50.25
N GLU A 247 2.79 12.15 51.25
CA GLU A 247 3.58 11.45 52.24
C GLU A 247 4.39 10.28 51.65
N GLN A 248 3.99 9.78 50.48
CA GLN A 248 4.60 8.67 49.74
C GLN A 248 5.44 9.14 48.54
N ALA A 249 5.69 10.44 48.41
CA ALA A 249 6.49 10.96 47.32
C ALA A 249 7.93 10.42 47.35
N MET A 250 8.40 9.99 46.18
CA MET A 250 9.74 9.41 45.99
C MET A 250 10.83 10.48 45.88
N VAL A 251 10.49 11.64 45.31
CA VAL A 251 11.42 12.79 45.22
C VAL A 251 11.18 13.68 46.43
N ARG A 252 12.25 13.97 47.15
CA ARG A 252 12.24 14.82 48.33
C ARG A 252 13.33 15.88 48.22
N ASP A 253 13.08 17.05 48.81
CA ASP A 253 14.13 18.04 49.01
C ASP A 253 14.98 17.71 50.26
N GLU A 254 15.95 18.58 50.55
CA GLU A 254 16.83 18.46 51.72
C GLU A 254 16.07 18.55 53.06
N GLN A 255 14.83 19.05 53.05
CA GLN A 255 13.96 19.17 54.23
C GLN A 255 12.98 17.98 54.34
N GLU A 256 13.17 16.93 53.54
CA GLU A 256 12.30 15.74 53.44
C GLU A 256 10.88 16.03 52.91
N ALA A 257 10.65 17.21 52.31
CA ALA A 257 9.37 17.55 51.71
C ALA A 257 9.19 16.79 50.40
N GLY A 258 8.04 16.12 50.24
CA GLY A 258 7.74 15.25 49.10
C GLY A 258 7.16 15.97 47.88
N TYR A 259 7.63 15.63 46.67
CA TYR A 259 7.18 16.21 45.41
C TYR A 259 6.56 15.18 44.44
N PRO A 260 5.35 15.43 43.92
CA PRO A 260 4.81 14.67 42.78
C PRO A 260 5.77 14.73 41.60
N SER A 261 6.12 13.58 41.06
CA SER A 261 7.17 13.46 40.05
C SER A 261 6.76 12.53 38.92
N GLU A 262 7.11 12.90 37.69
CA GLU A 262 6.99 12.08 36.50
C GLU A 262 8.38 11.77 35.95
N PHE A 263 8.63 10.50 35.64
CA PHE A 263 9.92 10.03 35.12
C PHE A 263 9.77 9.59 33.67
N PHE A 264 10.63 10.13 32.80
CA PHE A 264 10.75 9.69 31.42
C PHE A 264 11.79 8.59 31.33
N VAL A 265 11.37 7.41 30.88
CA VAL A 265 12.26 6.26 30.68
C VAL A 265 12.28 5.92 29.19
N ALA A 266 13.46 5.95 28.59
CA ALA A 266 13.68 5.55 27.21
C ALA A 266 14.00 4.05 27.12
N PHE A 267 13.36 3.37 26.18
CA PHE A 267 13.64 1.96 25.88
C PHE A 267 14.19 1.85 24.46
N ALA A 268 15.34 1.22 24.30
CA ALA A 268 15.93 0.91 23.00
C ALA A 268 15.84 -0.59 22.72
N ARG A 269 15.55 -0.94 21.47
CA ARG A 269 15.61 -2.34 21.03
C ARG A 269 17.06 -2.73 20.81
N LYS A 270 17.48 -3.88 21.34
CA LYS A 270 18.88 -4.35 21.22
C LYS A 270 19.31 -4.72 19.79
N THR A 271 18.38 -5.11 18.92
CA THR A 271 18.68 -5.43 17.50
C THR A 271 17.47 -5.20 16.60
N GLU A 272 17.69 -4.61 15.41
CA GLU A 272 16.70 -4.61 14.34
C GLU A 272 16.73 -5.95 13.59
N LYS A 273 15.57 -6.42 13.07
CA LYS A 273 15.60 -7.46 12.04
C LYS A 273 16.19 -6.81 10.79
N LYS A 274 17.35 -7.30 10.33
CA LYS A 274 17.92 -6.89 9.04
C LYS A 274 16.86 -7.07 7.95
N THR A 275 16.32 -5.97 7.45
CA THR A 275 15.52 -5.96 6.24
C THR A 275 16.47 -5.64 5.09
N SER A 276 16.48 -6.48 4.06
CA SER A 276 17.29 -6.25 2.88
C SER A 276 17.01 -4.83 2.34
N THR A 277 18.07 -4.05 2.19
CA THR A 277 18.03 -2.81 1.43
C THR A 277 17.91 -3.20 -0.04
N PRO A 278 16.81 -2.81 -0.74
CA PRO A 278 16.79 -2.95 -2.18
C PRO A 278 17.94 -2.14 -2.76
N SER A 279 18.65 -2.71 -3.73
CA SER A 279 19.67 -2.01 -4.49
C SER A 279 19.03 -0.83 -5.24
N PRO A 280 19.73 0.31 -5.37
CA PRO A 280 19.23 1.43 -6.16
C PRO A 280 18.97 0.97 -7.61
N ARG A 281 17.77 1.24 -8.14
CA ARG A 281 17.54 1.13 -9.58
C ARG A 281 18.26 2.30 -10.25
N ASN A 282 19.00 2.04 -11.32
CA ASN A 282 19.60 3.10 -12.13
C ASN A 282 18.48 3.91 -12.80
N PHE A 283 18.33 5.17 -12.41
CA PHE A 283 17.29 6.09 -12.89
C PHE A 283 17.69 6.88 -14.15
N LYS A 284 18.61 6.36 -14.98
CA LYS A 284 18.95 7.03 -16.26
C LYS A 284 17.97 6.57 -17.32
N ASP A 285 16.93 7.35 -17.52
CA ASP A 285 16.00 7.18 -18.64
C ASP A 285 16.73 7.45 -19.96
N GLN A 286 16.97 6.41 -20.74
CA GLN A 286 17.57 6.55 -22.09
C GLN A 286 16.52 6.40 -23.20
N ILE A 287 15.25 6.15 -22.87
CA ILE A 287 14.18 5.97 -23.86
C ILE A 287 13.04 6.96 -23.65
N GLN A 288 12.40 7.35 -24.75
CA GLN A 288 11.18 8.16 -24.70
C GLN A 288 10.07 7.38 -24.01
N ARG A 289 9.52 7.97 -22.95
CA ARG A 289 8.47 7.35 -22.11
C ARG A 289 7.06 7.78 -22.48
N SER A 290 6.92 8.99 -23.02
CA SER A 290 5.65 9.67 -23.16
C SER A 290 5.39 10.06 -24.61
N PHE A 291 4.24 9.67 -25.11
CA PHE A 291 3.77 9.94 -26.46
C PHE A 291 2.43 10.68 -26.37
N PRO A 292 2.45 12.04 -26.42
CA PRO A 292 1.22 12.83 -26.41
C PRO A 292 0.46 12.68 -27.74
N PRO A 293 -0.84 13.04 -27.80
CA PRO A 293 -1.59 13.05 -29.05
C PRO A 293 -0.88 13.86 -30.14
N GLY A 294 -0.74 13.30 -31.34
CA GLY A 294 0.03 13.90 -32.44
C GLY A 294 1.44 13.33 -32.64
N SER A 295 1.92 12.50 -31.72
CA SER A 295 3.15 11.70 -31.88
C SER A 295 2.90 10.40 -32.66
N GLU A 296 3.93 9.56 -32.78
CA GLU A 296 3.92 8.28 -33.48
C GLU A 296 2.98 7.24 -32.84
N TRP A 297 2.52 7.45 -31.60
CA TRP A 297 1.51 6.61 -30.98
C TRP A 297 0.16 7.31 -30.88
N VAL A 298 -0.85 6.72 -31.52
CA VAL A 298 -2.25 7.12 -31.39
C VAL A 298 -2.93 6.20 -30.38
N TYR A 299 -3.31 6.75 -29.22
CA TYR A 299 -3.91 5.99 -28.12
C TYR A 299 -5.37 6.38 -27.87
N PHE A 300 -6.27 5.44 -28.10
CA PHE A 300 -7.69 5.53 -27.84
C PHE A 300 -8.11 4.81 -26.54
N LYS A 301 -8.95 5.48 -25.76
CA LYS A 301 -9.82 4.88 -24.73
C LYS A 301 -11.25 4.82 -25.28
N ILE A 302 -11.76 3.61 -25.49
CA ILE A 302 -13.09 3.35 -26.03
C ILE A 302 -13.98 2.80 -24.91
N TYR A 303 -14.77 3.67 -24.30
CA TYR A 303 -15.65 3.34 -23.17
C TYR A 303 -16.91 2.61 -23.65
N THR A 304 -17.17 1.46 -23.02
CA THR A 304 -18.18 0.50 -23.46
C THR A 304 -18.57 -0.46 -22.32
N GLY A 305 -19.58 -1.31 -22.50
CA GLY A 305 -19.85 -2.43 -21.59
C GLY A 305 -18.93 -3.63 -21.85
N THR A 306 -18.78 -4.55 -20.89
CA THR A 306 -17.92 -5.75 -21.07
C THR A 306 -18.34 -6.62 -22.26
N LYS A 307 -19.64 -6.83 -22.46
CA LYS A 307 -20.19 -7.55 -23.61
C LYS A 307 -20.03 -6.76 -24.91
N SER A 308 -20.30 -5.47 -24.88
CA SER A 308 -20.17 -4.59 -26.04
C SER A 308 -18.72 -4.48 -26.51
N GLY A 309 -17.75 -4.39 -25.59
CA GLY A 309 -16.32 -4.42 -25.91
C GLY A 309 -15.89 -5.73 -26.57
N GLU A 310 -16.45 -6.87 -26.16
CA GLU A 310 -16.24 -8.13 -26.88
C GLU A 310 -16.76 -8.05 -28.32
N THR A 311 -17.98 -7.54 -28.51
CA THR A 311 -18.57 -7.38 -29.84
C THR A 311 -17.72 -6.48 -30.73
N LEU A 312 -17.16 -5.40 -30.19
CA LEU A 312 -16.23 -4.53 -30.94
C LEU A 312 -15.00 -5.30 -31.39
N LEU A 313 -14.36 -6.04 -30.47
CA LEU A 313 -13.17 -6.83 -30.78
C LEU A 313 -13.45 -7.95 -31.80
N VAL A 314 -14.62 -8.58 -31.77
CA VAL A 314 -14.95 -9.67 -32.69
C VAL A 314 -15.43 -9.16 -34.06
N LYS A 315 -16.17 -8.05 -34.11
CA LYS A 315 -16.87 -7.61 -35.33
C LYS A 315 -16.31 -6.35 -35.99
N VAL A 316 -15.74 -5.43 -35.22
CA VAL A 316 -15.30 -4.11 -35.74
C VAL A 316 -13.78 -4.07 -35.90
N PHE A 317 -13.05 -4.54 -34.90
CA PHE A 317 -11.58 -4.51 -34.93
C PHE A 317 -10.96 -5.29 -36.09
N PRO A 318 -11.44 -6.49 -36.48
CA PRO A 318 -10.80 -7.24 -37.55
C PRO A 318 -10.75 -6.47 -38.87
N THR A 319 -11.85 -5.81 -39.26
CA THR A 319 -11.92 -4.99 -40.48
C THR A 319 -11.13 -3.69 -40.34
N LEU A 320 -11.21 -3.03 -39.18
CA LEU A 320 -10.43 -1.82 -38.89
C LEU A 320 -8.93 -2.08 -39.00
N ILE A 321 -8.44 -3.13 -38.35
CA ILE A 321 -7.02 -3.48 -38.34
C ILE A 321 -6.56 -3.89 -39.73
N GLN A 322 -7.34 -4.70 -40.44
CA GLN A 322 -7.02 -5.07 -41.82
C GLN A 322 -6.86 -3.84 -42.71
N GLU A 323 -7.77 -2.87 -42.62
CA GLU A 323 -7.68 -1.63 -43.40
C GLU A 323 -6.45 -0.80 -43.05
N LEU A 324 -6.20 -0.55 -41.76
CA LEU A 324 -5.04 0.23 -41.30
C LEU A 324 -3.71 -0.39 -41.75
N MET A 325 -3.56 -1.71 -41.57
CA MET A 325 -2.33 -2.44 -41.90
C MET A 325 -2.12 -2.53 -43.42
N SER A 326 -3.16 -2.83 -44.20
CA SER A 326 -3.06 -2.97 -45.67
C SER A 326 -2.78 -1.65 -46.39
N LYS A 327 -3.23 -0.53 -45.82
CA LYS A 327 -2.87 0.82 -46.30
C LYS A 327 -1.49 1.28 -45.81
N GLY A 328 -0.79 0.50 -44.99
CA GLY A 328 0.50 0.87 -44.41
C GLY A 328 0.43 2.05 -43.44
N LEU A 329 -0.74 2.36 -42.88
CA LEU A 329 -0.91 3.51 -41.98
C LEU A 329 -0.36 3.25 -40.58
N VAL A 330 -0.34 1.99 -40.18
CA VAL A 330 0.09 1.51 -38.86
C VAL A 330 0.99 0.30 -39.07
N ASP A 331 2.11 0.24 -38.36
CA ASP A 331 2.99 -0.94 -38.37
C ASP A 331 2.73 -1.90 -37.21
N ARG A 332 2.27 -1.38 -36.08
CA ARG A 332 2.00 -2.14 -34.85
C ARG A 332 0.81 -1.57 -34.12
N TRP A 333 0.05 -2.44 -33.47
CA TRP A 333 -1.04 -2.02 -32.61
C TRP A 333 -1.24 -3.01 -31.49
N PHE A 334 -1.85 -2.58 -30.39
CA PHE A 334 -2.28 -3.52 -29.36
C PHE A 334 -3.43 -2.96 -28.58
N PHE A 335 -4.18 -3.85 -27.93
CA PHE A 335 -5.28 -3.46 -27.05
C PHE A 335 -5.13 -4.06 -25.66
N LEU A 336 -5.82 -3.45 -24.69
CA LEU A 336 -6.00 -3.93 -23.33
C LEU A 336 -7.44 -3.67 -22.87
N ARG A 337 -7.90 -4.41 -21.86
CA ARG A 337 -9.19 -4.19 -21.20
C ARG A 337 -8.98 -3.54 -19.83
N TYR A 338 -9.69 -2.46 -19.53
CA TYR A 338 -9.52 -1.68 -18.29
C TYR A 338 -10.86 -1.23 -17.69
N ALA A 339 -10.85 -0.87 -16.40
CA ALA A 339 -12.05 -0.47 -15.65
C ALA A 339 -11.75 0.52 -14.50
N ASP A 340 -11.08 1.64 -14.77
CA ASP A 340 -10.73 2.66 -13.75
C ASP A 340 -11.90 3.61 -13.41
N SER A 341 -12.41 4.37 -14.38
CA SER A 341 -13.59 5.24 -14.29
C SER A 341 -14.82 4.65 -14.99
N GLY A 342 -14.68 3.43 -15.51
CA GLY A 342 -15.66 2.73 -16.34
C GLY A 342 -14.96 1.71 -17.24
N TYR A 343 -15.67 0.66 -17.66
CA TYR A 343 -15.09 -0.34 -18.56
C TYR A 343 -14.77 0.28 -19.92
N HIS A 344 -13.56 0.03 -20.42
CA HIS A 344 -13.12 0.53 -21.72
C HIS A 344 -12.02 -0.35 -22.32
N LEU A 345 -11.89 -0.27 -23.64
CA LEU A 345 -10.74 -0.78 -24.36
C LEU A 345 -9.69 0.32 -24.48
N ARG A 346 -8.43 -0.02 -24.21
CA ARG A 346 -7.27 0.83 -24.44
C ARG A 346 -6.58 0.33 -25.69
N CYS A 347 -6.68 1.06 -26.79
CA CYS A 347 -6.17 0.64 -28.10
C CYS A 347 -5.09 1.62 -28.55
N ARG A 348 -3.90 1.10 -28.83
CA ARG A 348 -2.72 1.89 -29.20
C ARG A 348 -2.26 1.48 -30.57
N PHE A 349 -1.98 2.45 -31.42
CA PHE A 349 -1.58 2.26 -32.81
C PHE A 349 -0.29 3.05 -33.04
N HIS A 350 0.77 2.36 -33.47
CA HIS A 350 2.01 2.97 -33.89
C HIS A 350 1.89 3.36 -35.37
N VAL A 351 1.88 4.65 -35.63
CA VAL A 351 1.72 5.21 -36.98
C VAL A 351 3.03 5.06 -37.73
N ALA A 352 2.95 4.59 -38.97
CA ALA A 352 4.15 4.37 -39.80
C ALA A 352 4.86 5.69 -40.14
N GLU A 353 4.08 6.75 -40.41
CA GLU A 353 4.58 8.10 -40.70
C GLU A 353 3.78 9.16 -39.95
N LEU A 354 4.46 10.09 -39.27
CA LEU A 354 3.80 11.12 -38.44
C LEU A 354 2.75 11.96 -39.20
N GLN A 355 2.94 12.18 -40.51
CA GLN A 355 2.00 12.91 -41.36
C GLN A 355 0.64 12.19 -41.49
N GLN A 356 0.59 10.88 -41.25
CA GLN A 356 -0.59 10.05 -41.40
C GLN A 356 -1.45 9.96 -40.12
N VAL A 357 -1.03 10.57 -39.01
CA VAL A 357 -1.76 10.54 -37.72
C VAL A 357 -3.23 10.93 -37.89
N GLY A 358 -3.51 12.00 -38.65
CA GLY A 358 -4.87 12.45 -38.93
C GLY A 358 -5.71 11.41 -39.68
N GLN A 359 -5.11 10.74 -40.66
CA GLN A 359 -5.76 9.69 -41.45
C GLN A 359 -6.06 8.45 -40.60
N VAL A 360 -5.13 8.02 -39.74
CA VAL A 360 -5.35 6.92 -38.79
C VAL A 360 -6.53 7.22 -37.88
N ILE A 361 -6.58 8.41 -37.28
CA ILE A 361 -7.68 8.84 -36.40
C ILE A 361 -9.01 8.83 -37.17
N GLN A 362 -9.02 9.34 -38.40
CA GLN A 362 -10.22 9.37 -39.23
C GLN A 362 -10.74 7.97 -39.54
N THR A 363 -9.86 7.05 -39.98
CA THR A 363 -10.21 5.66 -40.27
C THR A 363 -10.75 4.94 -39.02
N ILE A 364 -10.10 5.12 -37.86
CA ILE A 364 -10.60 4.54 -36.60
C ILE A 364 -12.01 5.06 -36.29
N ASN A 365 -12.22 6.38 -36.35
CA ASN A 365 -13.54 6.96 -36.04
C ASN A 365 -14.63 6.49 -37.02
N GLN A 366 -14.31 6.31 -38.30
CA GLN A 366 -15.25 5.77 -39.30
C GLN A 366 -15.73 4.36 -38.93
N HIS A 367 -14.82 3.46 -38.53
CA HIS A 367 -15.19 2.11 -38.09
C HIS A 367 -15.95 2.10 -36.76
N LEU A 368 -15.65 3.04 -35.86
CA LEU A 368 -16.33 3.13 -34.56
C LEU A 368 -17.70 3.83 -34.63
N ALA A 369 -17.95 4.67 -35.65
CA ALA A 369 -19.16 5.48 -35.75
C ALA A 369 -20.47 4.69 -35.63
N PRO A 370 -20.68 3.54 -36.31
CA PRO A 370 -21.89 2.74 -36.15
C PRO A 370 -22.11 2.24 -34.71
N ALA A 371 -21.03 1.91 -34.00
CA ALA A 371 -21.09 1.48 -32.61
C ALA A 371 -21.35 2.63 -31.62
N VAL A 372 -20.94 3.85 -31.96
CA VAL A 372 -21.29 5.07 -31.21
C VAL A 372 -22.76 5.42 -31.41
N GLU A 373 -23.24 5.38 -32.65
CA GLU A 373 -24.65 5.65 -33.01
C GLU A 373 -25.61 4.67 -32.33
N SER A 374 -25.27 3.38 -32.36
CA SER A 374 -26.03 2.31 -31.69
C SER A 374 -25.83 2.23 -30.16
N LYS A 375 -25.08 3.17 -29.56
CA LYS A 375 -24.78 3.24 -28.11
C LYS A 375 -24.05 2.03 -27.52
N LEU A 376 -23.42 1.21 -28.36
CA LEU A 376 -22.46 0.20 -27.90
C LEU A 376 -21.21 0.84 -27.31
N ILE A 377 -20.82 2.01 -27.83
CA ILE A 377 -19.76 2.86 -27.30
C ILE A 377 -20.39 4.08 -26.65
N SER A 378 -20.06 4.34 -25.40
CA SER A 378 -20.57 5.49 -24.65
C SER A 378 -19.71 6.74 -24.80
N LYS A 379 -18.39 6.56 -24.94
CA LYS A 379 -17.41 7.64 -25.09
C LYS A 379 -16.15 7.15 -25.79
N VAL A 380 -15.58 7.97 -26.65
CA VAL A 380 -14.26 7.79 -27.26
C VAL A 380 -13.35 8.93 -26.80
N GLN A 381 -12.13 8.63 -26.39
CA GLN A 381 -11.14 9.61 -25.93
C GLN A 381 -9.77 9.28 -26.51
N ILE A 382 -9.05 10.29 -27.00
CA ILE A 382 -7.62 10.19 -27.33
C ILE A 382 -6.82 10.67 -26.12
N ASP A 383 -5.74 9.97 -25.78
CA ASP A 383 -4.96 10.23 -24.58
C ASP A 383 -3.45 10.03 -24.83
N GLN A 384 -2.62 10.38 -23.86
CA GLN A 384 -1.18 10.18 -23.89
C GLN A 384 -0.83 8.71 -23.61
N TYR A 385 0.02 8.11 -24.46
CA TYR A 385 0.61 6.82 -24.15
C TYR A 385 1.88 7.00 -23.30
N VAL A 386 1.90 6.36 -22.13
CA VAL A 386 3.09 6.30 -21.26
C VAL A 386 3.57 4.86 -21.16
N ARG A 387 4.84 4.61 -21.53
CA ARG A 387 5.50 3.30 -21.45
C ARG A 387 5.72 2.88 -20.00
N GLU A 388 5.44 1.60 -19.69
CA GLU A 388 5.66 0.98 -18.38
C GLU A 388 7.11 0.43 -18.28
N VAL A 389 8.11 1.31 -18.38
CA VAL A 389 9.54 0.93 -18.43
C VAL A 389 9.98 0.19 -17.15
N GLU A 390 9.40 0.53 -16.01
CA GLU A 390 9.64 -0.14 -14.72
C GLU A 390 9.17 -1.59 -14.70
N ARG A 391 8.32 -1.99 -15.64
CA ARG A 391 7.75 -3.33 -15.76
C ARG A 391 8.41 -4.13 -16.88
N TYR A 392 8.64 -3.50 -18.02
CA TYR A 392 9.13 -4.17 -19.23
C TYR A 392 10.58 -3.89 -19.55
N GLY A 393 11.24 -2.96 -18.86
CA GLY A 393 12.68 -2.73 -18.94
C GLY A 393 13.04 -1.78 -20.07
N GLN A 394 14.09 -0.99 -19.87
CA GLN A 394 14.48 0.03 -20.83
C GLN A 394 14.94 -0.58 -22.17
N SER A 395 15.83 -1.57 -22.12
CA SER A 395 16.34 -2.27 -23.30
C SER A 395 15.29 -3.14 -23.99
N THR A 396 14.28 -3.61 -23.24
CA THR A 396 13.28 -4.56 -23.72
C THR A 396 11.89 -3.96 -23.97
N MET A 397 11.68 -2.65 -23.75
CA MET A 397 10.38 -2.00 -23.88
C MET A 397 9.82 -2.08 -25.31
N GLU A 398 10.62 -1.71 -26.32
CA GLU A 398 10.16 -1.67 -27.71
C GLU A 398 9.92 -3.08 -28.28
N LEU A 399 10.75 -4.05 -27.85
CA LEU A 399 10.52 -5.47 -28.13
C LEU A 399 9.25 -5.96 -27.44
N SER A 400 8.97 -5.52 -26.21
CA SER A 400 7.72 -5.84 -25.52
C SER A 400 6.50 -5.31 -26.26
N GLU A 401 6.58 -4.12 -26.87
CA GLU A 401 5.50 -3.59 -27.73
C GLU A 401 5.25 -4.48 -28.97
N GLN A 402 6.30 -5.08 -29.53
CA GLN A 402 6.15 -6.08 -30.61
C GLN A 402 5.49 -7.37 -30.10
N CYS A 403 5.84 -7.84 -28.90
CA CYS A 403 5.12 -8.95 -28.26
C CYS A 403 3.64 -8.58 -28.05
N PHE A 404 3.33 -7.39 -27.55
CA PHE A 404 1.94 -6.94 -27.36
C PHE A 404 1.14 -6.94 -28.65
N PHE A 405 1.78 -6.57 -29.76
CA PHE A 405 1.19 -6.62 -31.09
C PHE A 405 0.90 -8.05 -31.53
N ALA A 406 1.89 -8.94 -31.48
CA ALA A 406 1.72 -10.36 -31.80
C ALA A 406 0.61 -11.01 -30.96
N GLU A 407 0.62 -10.77 -29.63
CA GLU A 407 -0.41 -11.25 -28.71
C GLU A 407 -1.80 -10.68 -29.04
N SER A 408 -1.89 -9.40 -29.41
CA SER A 408 -3.16 -8.76 -29.75
C SER A 408 -3.74 -9.31 -31.05
N GLN A 409 -2.91 -9.54 -32.07
CA GLN A 409 -3.33 -10.17 -33.32
C GLN A 409 -3.83 -11.60 -33.10
N GLN A 410 -3.02 -12.42 -32.41
CA GLN A 410 -3.37 -13.81 -32.10
C GLN A 410 -4.67 -13.87 -31.28
N THR A 411 -4.79 -13.03 -30.25
CA THR A 411 -5.99 -12.98 -29.42
C THR A 411 -7.21 -12.59 -30.24
N LEU A 412 -7.11 -11.60 -31.12
CA LEU A 412 -8.25 -11.17 -31.95
C LEU A 412 -8.82 -12.32 -32.79
N MET A 413 -7.94 -13.10 -33.43
CA MET A 413 -8.32 -14.29 -34.19
C MET A 413 -8.97 -15.36 -33.31
N LEU A 414 -8.40 -15.62 -32.12
CA LEU A 414 -8.98 -16.57 -31.17
C LEU A 414 -10.35 -16.11 -30.65
N LEU A 415 -10.56 -14.82 -30.44
CA LEU A 415 -11.87 -14.28 -30.02
C LEU A 415 -12.96 -14.53 -31.07
N GLN A 416 -12.62 -14.47 -32.37
CA GLN A 416 -13.56 -14.81 -33.44
C GLN A 416 -13.97 -16.28 -33.38
N ILE A 417 -13.01 -17.20 -33.18
CA ILE A 417 -13.28 -18.64 -33.03
C ILE A 417 -14.13 -18.89 -31.77
N ILE A 418 -13.77 -18.29 -30.63
CA ILE A 418 -14.51 -18.43 -29.37
C ILE A 418 -15.95 -17.96 -29.54
N ASN A 419 -16.19 -16.87 -30.26
CA ASN A 419 -17.52 -16.32 -30.47
C ASN A 419 -18.42 -17.21 -31.36
N GLN A 420 -17.84 -18.06 -32.20
CA GLN A 420 -18.56 -18.99 -33.06
C GLN A 420 -18.78 -20.37 -32.41
N ALA A 421 -18.00 -20.72 -31.38
CA ALA A 421 -18.09 -22.01 -30.71
C ALA A 421 -19.27 -22.09 -29.72
N GLU A 422 -19.97 -23.24 -29.70
CA GLU A 422 -21.11 -23.49 -28.79
C GLU A 422 -20.73 -23.33 -27.30
N GLN A 423 -19.53 -23.78 -26.92
CA GLN A 423 -18.99 -23.67 -25.57
C GLN A 423 -17.84 -22.65 -25.47
N GLY A 424 -18.03 -21.46 -26.02
CA GLY A 424 -16.98 -20.43 -26.11
C GLY A 424 -16.31 -20.06 -24.78
N GLU A 425 -17.03 -20.00 -23.65
CA GLU A 425 -16.40 -19.69 -22.35
C GLU A 425 -15.56 -20.85 -21.79
N THR A 426 -15.97 -22.10 -22.05
CA THR A 426 -15.15 -23.28 -21.75
C THR A 426 -13.87 -23.24 -22.58
N LEU A 427 -13.99 -22.93 -23.87
CA LEU A 427 -12.84 -22.82 -24.75
C LEU A 427 -11.90 -21.68 -24.34
N ARG A 428 -12.44 -20.55 -23.88
CA ARG A 428 -11.65 -19.37 -23.48
C ARG A 428 -10.66 -19.66 -22.35
N TRP A 429 -11.10 -20.34 -21.28
CA TRP A 429 -10.16 -20.64 -20.19
C TRP A 429 -9.12 -21.70 -20.62
N GLN A 430 -9.52 -22.67 -21.45
CA GLN A 430 -8.60 -23.67 -22.02
C GLN A 430 -7.53 -23.00 -22.87
N LEU A 431 -7.91 -22.01 -23.67
CA LEU A 431 -6.97 -21.18 -24.43
C LEU A 431 -6.04 -20.40 -23.51
N GLY A 432 -6.51 -19.85 -22.39
CA GLY A 432 -5.63 -19.21 -21.41
C GLY A 432 -4.57 -20.17 -20.86
N PHE A 433 -4.93 -21.43 -20.62
CA PHE A 433 -4.01 -22.49 -20.21
C PHE A 433 -2.98 -22.82 -21.31
N VAL A 434 -3.43 -23.01 -22.55
CA VAL A 434 -2.56 -23.32 -23.71
C VAL A 434 -1.63 -22.16 -24.06
N LEU A 435 -2.14 -20.92 -24.11
CA LEU A 435 -1.37 -19.72 -24.42
C LEU A 435 -0.31 -19.43 -23.35
N THR A 436 -0.60 -19.75 -22.08
CA THR A 436 0.41 -19.64 -21.03
C THR A 436 1.56 -20.62 -21.25
N ASP A 437 1.28 -21.90 -21.57
CA ASP A 437 2.34 -22.85 -21.95
C ASP A 437 3.08 -22.40 -23.21
N GLN A 438 2.37 -21.86 -24.21
CA GLN A 438 2.96 -21.32 -25.43
C GLN A 438 3.98 -20.21 -25.12
N ILE A 439 3.63 -19.21 -24.30
CA ILE A 439 4.56 -18.14 -23.91
C ILE A 439 5.78 -18.73 -23.21
N LEU A 440 5.60 -19.67 -22.28
CA LEU A 440 6.73 -20.31 -21.58
C LEU A 440 7.65 -21.08 -22.54
N ASN A 441 7.10 -21.72 -23.57
CA ASN A 441 7.86 -22.41 -24.61
C ASN A 441 8.61 -21.46 -25.55
N VAL A 442 7.95 -20.40 -26.01
CA VAL A 442 8.54 -19.37 -26.90
C VAL A 442 9.74 -18.70 -26.24
N PHE A 443 9.68 -18.47 -24.93
CA PHE A 443 10.82 -17.95 -24.15
C PHE A 443 11.78 -19.04 -23.66
N GLN A 444 11.67 -20.26 -24.19
CA GLN A 444 12.61 -21.37 -24.02
C GLN A 444 12.81 -21.78 -22.55
N LEU A 445 11.74 -21.82 -21.74
CA LEU A 445 11.85 -22.32 -20.36
C LEU A 445 11.87 -23.84 -20.33
N LYS A 446 12.85 -24.39 -19.61
CA LYS A 446 12.90 -25.81 -19.24
C LYS A 446 11.81 -26.17 -18.24
N LEU A 447 11.49 -27.45 -18.13
CA LEU A 447 10.38 -27.92 -17.28
C LEU A 447 10.56 -27.50 -15.81
N GLU A 448 11.79 -27.56 -15.29
CA GLU A 448 12.15 -27.14 -13.93
C GLU A 448 11.93 -25.64 -13.74
N GLU A 449 12.33 -24.82 -14.72
CA GLU A 449 12.16 -23.37 -14.69
C GLU A 449 10.68 -22.98 -14.73
N LYS A 450 9.87 -23.70 -15.52
CA LYS A 450 8.41 -23.53 -15.55
C LYS A 450 7.79 -23.80 -14.18
N VAL A 451 8.19 -24.90 -13.52
CA VAL A 451 7.72 -25.24 -12.17
C VAL A 451 8.12 -24.15 -11.17
N GLN A 452 9.38 -23.72 -11.16
CA GLN A 452 9.88 -22.70 -10.24
C GLN A 452 9.18 -21.35 -10.43
N LEU A 453 8.96 -20.92 -11.68
CA LEU A 453 8.23 -19.69 -11.97
C LEU A 453 6.80 -19.76 -11.45
N LEU A 454 6.07 -20.83 -11.78
CA LEU A 454 4.68 -21.00 -11.36
C LEU A 454 4.54 -21.16 -9.86
N GLU A 455 5.51 -21.77 -9.19
CA GLU A 455 5.54 -21.86 -7.72
C GLU A 455 5.61 -20.48 -7.07
N LYS A 456 6.42 -19.57 -7.63
CA LYS A 456 6.58 -18.20 -7.13
C LYS A 456 5.33 -17.34 -7.35
N ILE A 457 4.66 -17.47 -8.49
CA ILE A 457 3.55 -16.58 -8.87
C ILE A 457 2.16 -17.10 -8.51
N ARG A 458 1.99 -18.41 -8.28
CA ARG A 458 0.70 -18.95 -7.84
C ARG A 458 0.36 -18.43 -6.44
N LEU A 459 -0.92 -18.30 -6.16
CA LEU A 459 -1.37 -17.88 -4.83
C LEU A 459 -0.87 -18.86 -3.76
N PRO A 460 -0.27 -18.35 -2.66
CA PRO A 460 0.10 -19.19 -1.54
C PRO A 460 -1.12 -19.95 -1.00
N ALA A 461 -0.91 -21.19 -0.57
CA ALA A 461 -1.96 -22.07 -0.02
C ALA A 461 -2.55 -21.60 1.34
N SER A 462 -2.44 -20.32 1.69
CA SER A 462 -2.96 -19.75 2.93
C SER A 462 -4.50 -19.81 3.01
N ASN A 463 -5.18 -19.85 1.87
CA ASN A 463 -6.63 -20.09 1.81
C ASN A 463 -6.93 -21.58 1.55
N LYS A 464 -7.09 -22.35 2.64
CA LYS A 464 -7.36 -23.81 2.59
C LYS A 464 -8.61 -24.16 1.76
N HIS A 465 -9.67 -23.35 1.82
CA HIS A 465 -10.91 -23.60 1.10
C HIS A 465 -10.72 -23.48 -0.41
N LEU A 466 -10.05 -22.40 -0.86
CA LEU A 466 -9.73 -22.22 -2.28
C LEU A 466 -8.82 -23.33 -2.80
N ALA A 467 -7.80 -23.71 -2.02
CA ALA A 467 -6.90 -24.81 -2.39
C ALA A 467 -7.64 -26.15 -2.57
N GLN A 468 -8.63 -26.43 -1.73
CA GLN A 468 -9.47 -27.63 -1.85
C GLN A 468 -10.32 -27.59 -3.12
N GLN A 469 -10.98 -26.47 -3.41
CA GLN A 469 -11.78 -26.29 -4.64
C GLN A 469 -10.95 -26.49 -5.91
N LEU A 470 -9.76 -25.87 -5.97
CA LEU A 470 -8.83 -26.03 -7.08
C LEU A 470 -8.37 -27.49 -7.22
N SER A 471 -8.13 -28.17 -6.10
CA SER A 471 -7.76 -29.57 -6.15
C SER A 471 -8.85 -30.49 -6.68
N THR A 472 -10.12 -30.25 -6.34
CA THR A 472 -11.23 -31.05 -6.86
C THR A 472 -11.35 -30.86 -8.37
N LYS A 473 -11.40 -29.60 -8.83
CA LYS A 473 -11.47 -29.28 -10.27
C LYS A 473 -10.29 -29.82 -11.07
N PHE A 474 -9.08 -29.77 -10.53
CA PHE A 474 -7.91 -30.34 -11.20
C PHE A 474 -8.04 -31.86 -11.41
N ARG A 475 -8.63 -32.59 -10.45
CA ARG A 475 -8.87 -34.04 -10.61
C ARG A 475 -9.89 -34.33 -11.69
N GLU A 476 -10.98 -33.55 -11.74
CA GLU A 476 -12.02 -33.67 -12.78
C GLU A 476 -11.45 -33.45 -14.18
N LEU A 477 -10.51 -32.51 -14.33
CA LEU A 477 -9.92 -32.13 -15.62
C LEU A 477 -8.60 -32.85 -15.93
N ARG A 478 -8.16 -33.80 -15.10
CA ARG A 478 -6.81 -34.39 -15.16
C ARG A 478 -6.50 -35.07 -16.49
N SER A 479 -7.49 -35.68 -17.14
CA SER A 479 -7.33 -36.31 -18.46
C SER A 479 -7.32 -35.29 -19.60
N LEU A 480 -8.04 -34.18 -19.45
CA LEU A 480 -8.17 -33.14 -20.47
C LEU A 480 -6.90 -32.27 -20.57
N LEU A 481 -6.33 -31.86 -19.44
CA LEU A 481 -5.23 -30.88 -19.42
C LEU A 481 -4.00 -31.30 -20.26
N PRO A 482 -3.49 -32.55 -20.19
CA PRO A 482 -2.40 -32.99 -21.06
C PRO A 482 -2.80 -32.97 -22.54
N ALA A 483 -4.03 -33.39 -22.86
CA ALA A 483 -4.51 -33.48 -24.22
C ALA A 483 -4.71 -32.10 -24.89
N LEU A 484 -4.94 -31.04 -24.09
CA LEU A 484 -4.93 -29.66 -24.58
C LEU A 484 -3.54 -29.20 -25.05
N LEU A 485 -2.45 -29.75 -24.48
CA LEU A 485 -1.06 -29.38 -24.81
C LEU A 485 -0.44 -30.32 -25.84
N ASP A 486 -0.62 -31.64 -25.67
CA ASP A 486 0.11 -32.69 -26.39
C ASP A 486 -0.61 -33.13 -27.69
N ASN A 487 -1.49 -32.29 -28.25
CA ASN A 487 -2.09 -32.45 -29.58
C ASN A 487 -2.96 -33.70 -29.83
N SER A 488 -3.22 -34.55 -28.83
CA SER A 488 -3.95 -35.80 -28.99
C SER A 488 -5.46 -35.66 -29.30
N HIS A 489 -5.99 -34.43 -29.38
CA HIS A 489 -7.37 -34.13 -29.77
C HIS A 489 -7.56 -33.79 -31.27
N GLU A 490 -6.49 -33.86 -32.06
CA GLU A 490 -6.41 -33.33 -33.44
C GLU A 490 -7.37 -33.96 -34.47
N ALA A 491 -7.69 -35.25 -34.34
CA ALA A 491 -8.39 -35.96 -35.40
C ALA A 491 -9.90 -35.67 -35.47
N GLU A 492 -10.52 -35.24 -34.37
CA GLU A 492 -11.99 -35.25 -34.25
C GLU A 492 -12.64 -33.87 -34.03
N ASN A 493 -11.87 -32.79 -33.83
CA ASN A 493 -12.44 -31.47 -33.53
C ASN A 493 -11.96 -30.34 -34.48
N PRO A 494 -12.80 -29.93 -35.46
CA PRO A 494 -12.47 -28.85 -36.41
C PRO A 494 -12.14 -27.50 -35.78
N VAL A 495 -12.74 -27.17 -34.62
CA VAL A 495 -12.48 -25.91 -33.91
C VAL A 495 -11.05 -25.88 -33.39
N TRP A 496 -10.54 -26.98 -32.85
CA TRP A 496 -9.17 -27.07 -32.38
C TRP A 496 -8.14 -27.04 -33.51
N GLN A 497 -8.48 -27.54 -34.70
CA GLN A 497 -7.61 -27.40 -35.88
C GLN A 497 -7.41 -25.93 -36.28
N GLN A 498 -8.48 -25.13 -36.30
CA GLN A 498 -8.40 -23.69 -36.56
C GLN A 498 -7.57 -22.99 -35.47
N ILE A 499 -7.80 -23.32 -34.20
CA ILE A 499 -7.02 -22.77 -33.08
C ILE A 499 -5.53 -23.07 -33.26
N ARG A 500 -5.15 -24.28 -33.65
CA ARG A 500 -3.75 -24.65 -33.84
C ARG A 500 -3.07 -23.84 -34.93
N GLN A 501 -3.75 -23.56 -36.04
CA GLN A 501 -3.24 -22.66 -37.08
C GLN A 501 -2.96 -21.25 -36.51
N VAL A 502 -3.85 -20.74 -35.67
CA VAL A 502 -3.66 -19.44 -34.98
C VAL A 502 -2.53 -19.50 -33.95
N LEU A 503 -2.38 -20.61 -33.22
CA LEU A 503 -1.27 -20.81 -32.27
C LEU A 503 0.09 -20.84 -33.00
N GLN A 504 0.17 -21.54 -34.14
CA GLN A 504 1.37 -21.59 -34.98
C GLN A 504 1.74 -20.21 -35.54
N LEU A 505 0.77 -19.46 -36.05
CA LEU A 505 0.99 -18.08 -36.50
C LEU A 505 1.49 -17.18 -35.36
N GLY A 506 0.91 -17.33 -34.16
CA GLY A 506 1.35 -16.61 -32.97
C GLY A 506 2.80 -16.90 -32.60
N ASN A 507 3.23 -18.17 -32.68
CA ASN A 507 4.64 -18.55 -32.48
C ASN A 507 5.55 -17.88 -33.52
N GLN A 508 5.19 -17.94 -34.81
CA GLN A 508 5.98 -17.34 -35.88
C GLN A 508 6.20 -15.83 -35.68
N LEU A 509 5.21 -15.12 -35.13
CA LEU A 509 5.32 -13.69 -34.83
C LEU A 509 6.13 -13.41 -33.55
N MET A 510 6.03 -14.28 -32.54
CA MET A 510 6.57 -14.02 -31.20
C MET A 510 8.00 -14.55 -31.01
N GLU A 511 8.37 -15.68 -31.63
CA GLU A 511 9.69 -16.33 -31.47
C GLU A 511 10.87 -15.42 -31.81
N PRO A 512 10.89 -14.65 -32.93
CA PRO A 512 12.02 -13.77 -33.24
C PRO A 512 12.21 -12.66 -32.19
N VAL A 513 11.10 -12.10 -31.71
CA VAL A 513 11.09 -11.03 -30.70
C VAL A 513 11.52 -11.57 -29.34
N ALA A 514 11.01 -12.74 -28.95
CA ALA A 514 11.38 -13.41 -27.71
C ALA A 514 12.87 -13.75 -27.67
N ALA A 515 13.44 -14.22 -28.79
CA ALA A 515 14.86 -14.48 -28.90
C ALA A 515 15.70 -13.22 -28.65
N GLU A 516 15.28 -12.07 -29.17
CA GLU A 516 15.99 -10.80 -28.93
C GLU A 516 15.83 -10.33 -27.48
N ILE A 517 14.63 -10.46 -26.88
CA ILE A 517 14.43 -10.17 -25.46
C ILE A 517 15.34 -11.04 -24.58
N LEU A 518 15.48 -12.34 -24.89
CA LEU A 518 16.34 -13.24 -24.13
C LEU A 518 17.81 -12.79 -24.18
N LYS A 519 18.33 -12.36 -25.33
CA LYS A 519 19.69 -11.80 -25.43
C LYS A 519 19.88 -10.56 -24.54
N GLN A 520 18.89 -9.66 -24.53
CA GLN A 520 18.94 -8.46 -23.70
C GLN A 520 18.91 -8.80 -22.21
N VAL A 521 18.11 -9.79 -21.80
CA VAL A 521 18.06 -10.26 -20.41
C VAL A 521 19.36 -10.93 -19.98
N GLU A 522 19.98 -11.75 -20.83
CA GLU A 522 21.26 -12.42 -20.57
C GLU A 522 22.43 -11.46 -20.42
N SER A 523 22.38 -10.30 -21.11
CA SER A 523 23.41 -9.25 -21.01
C SER A 523 23.45 -8.54 -19.65
N GLY A 524 22.46 -8.76 -18.78
CA GLY A 524 22.39 -8.16 -17.44
C GLY A 524 21.85 -6.73 -17.40
N GLU A 525 21.45 -6.15 -18.54
CA GLU A 525 20.92 -4.78 -18.65
C GLU A 525 19.38 -4.69 -18.52
N GLY A 526 18.69 -5.79 -18.18
CA GLY A 526 17.22 -5.89 -18.20
C GLY A 526 16.55 -6.27 -16.87
N HIS A 527 15.21 -6.29 -16.87
CA HIS A 527 14.45 -6.99 -15.81
C HIS A 527 14.69 -8.49 -15.89
N SER A 528 14.47 -9.20 -14.79
CA SER A 528 14.59 -10.65 -14.80
C SER A 528 13.60 -11.28 -15.79
N LYS A 529 14.04 -12.37 -16.44
CA LYS A 529 13.22 -13.18 -17.36
C LYS A 529 11.86 -13.53 -16.76
N GLU A 530 11.84 -13.89 -15.47
CA GLU A 530 10.62 -14.24 -14.74
C GLU A 530 9.64 -13.07 -14.62
N SER A 531 10.12 -11.85 -14.35
CA SER A 531 9.28 -10.66 -14.21
C SER A 531 8.61 -10.28 -15.54
N LEU A 532 9.35 -10.40 -16.64
CA LEU A 532 8.83 -10.16 -17.99
C LEU A 532 7.74 -11.19 -18.35
N LEU A 533 8.01 -12.48 -18.12
CA LEU A 533 7.06 -13.55 -18.40
C LEU A 533 5.77 -13.42 -17.60
N GLN A 534 5.88 -13.12 -16.31
CA GLN A 534 4.70 -12.86 -15.49
C GLN A 534 3.87 -11.69 -16.06
N SER A 535 4.54 -10.66 -16.58
CA SER A 535 3.87 -9.50 -17.19
C SER A 535 3.21 -9.85 -18.53
N TYR A 536 3.89 -10.58 -19.42
CA TYR A 536 3.32 -11.02 -20.69
C TYR A 536 2.12 -11.94 -20.49
N ILE A 537 2.23 -12.96 -19.64
CA ILE A 537 1.11 -13.87 -19.36
C ILE A 537 -0.10 -13.13 -18.77
N HIS A 538 0.13 -12.21 -17.82
CA HIS A 538 -0.92 -11.38 -17.25
C HIS A 538 -1.61 -10.50 -18.32
N MET A 539 -0.85 -9.91 -19.23
CA MET A 539 -1.41 -9.11 -20.33
C MET A 539 -2.11 -9.94 -21.40
N MET A 540 -1.63 -11.14 -21.71
CA MET A 540 -2.33 -12.10 -22.57
C MET A 540 -3.69 -12.47 -21.98
N ILE A 541 -3.73 -12.81 -20.68
CA ILE A 541 -4.99 -13.15 -19.99
C ILE A 541 -5.91 -11.92 -19.91
N ASN A 542 -5.37 -10.71 -19.72
CA ASN A 542 -6.15 -9.47 -19.78
C ASN A 542 -6.85 -9.28 -21.14
N ARG A 543 -6.18 -9.57 -22.25
CA ARG A 543 -6.76 -9.44 -23.60
C ARG A 543 -7.82 -10.53 -23.85
N LEU A 544 -7.51 -11.75 -23.42
CA LEU A 544 -8.35 -12.93 -23.63
C LEU A 544 -9.63 -12.91 -22.77
N CYS A 545 -9.55 -12.58 -21.48
CA CYS A 545 -10.69 -12.70 -20.55
C CYS A 545 -11.53 -11.42 -20.49
N LYS A 546 -12.87 -11.56 -20.53
CA LYS A 546 -13.82 -10.43 -20.50
C LYS A 546 -13.77 -9.66 -19.17
N THR A 547 -13.64 -10.38 -18.06
CA THR A 547 -13.62 -9.85 -16.69
C THR A 547 -12.70 -10.68 -15.80
N SER A 548 -12.32 -10.12 -14.66
CA SER A 548 -11.59 -10.81 -13.59
C SER A 548 -10.32 -11.59 -14.03
N PRO A 549 -9.41 -11.01 -14.84
CA PRO A 549 -8.21 -11.71 -15.34
C PRO A 549 -7.39 -12.35 -14.20
N ASN A 550 -7.23 -11.63 -13.09
CA ASN A 550 -6.52 -12.13 -11.91
C ASN A 550 -7.12 -13.43 -11.35
N ARG A 551 -8.45 -13.65 -11.46
CA ARG A 551 -9.08 -14.91 -11.02
C ARG A 551 -8.78 -16.06 -11.98
N HIS A 552 -8.73 -15.79 -13.28
CA HIS A 552 -8.34 -16.79 -14.29
C HIS A 552 -6.87 -17.19 -14.12
N GLU A 553 -5.98 -16.22 -13.86
CA GLU A 553 -4.57 -16.45 -13.56
C GLU A 553 -4.37 -17.45 -12.42
N VAL A 554 -5.10 -17.30 -11.30
CA VAL A 554 -5.01 -18.24 -10.17
C VAL A 554 -5.22 -19.68 -10.61
N VAL A 555 -6.27 -19.90 -11.40
CA VAL A 555 -6.67 -21.24 -11.86
C VAL A 555 -5.65 -21.78 -12.85
N ILE A 556 -5.24 -20.96 -13.82
CA ILE A 556 -4.29 -21.35 -14.88
C ILE A 556 -2.93 -21.69 -14.28
N TYR A 557 -2.39 -20.82 -13.40
CA TYR A 557 -1.09 -21.05 -12.76
C TYR A 557 -1.08 -22.31 -11.91
N GLU A 558 -2.12 -22.53 -11.09
CA GLU A 558 -2.22 -23.72 -10.25
C GLU A 558 -2.34 -25.00 -11.09
N PHE A 559 -3.11 -24.98 -12.18
CA PHE A 559 -3.28 -26.16 -13.04
C PHE A 559 -2.01 -26.49 -13.82
N LEU A 560 -1.33 -25.48 -14.38
CA LEU A 560 -0.04 -25.70 -15.06
C LEU A 560 1.04 -26.16 -14.09
N TYR A 561 1.10 -25.58 -12.88
CA TYR A 561 2.05 -25.99 -11.84
C TYR A 561 1.89 -27.47 -11.50
N ARG A 562 0.66 -27.93 -11.26
CA ARG A 562 0.37 -29.33 -10.95
C ARG A 562 0.66 -30.26 -12.14
N HIS A 563 0.32 -29.82 -13.35
CA HIS A 563 0.60 -30.57 -14.58
C HIS A 563 2.09 -30.76 -14.79
N TYR A 564 2.88 -29.68 -14.76
CA TYR A 564 4.33 -29.74 -14.95
C TYR A 564 5.03 -30.50 -13.81
N ASN A 565 4.61 -30.33 -12.55
CA ASN A 565 5.14 -31.15 -11.47
C ASN A 565 4.85 -32.63 -11.66
N SER A 566 3.66 -32.98 -12.16
CA SER A 566 3.36 -34.37 -12.47
C SER A 566 4.18 -34.90 -13.65
N LYS A 567 4.54 -34.06 -14.63
CA LYS A 567 5.47 -34.42 -15.71
C LYS A 567 6.90 -34.59 -15.17
N LEU A 568 7.36 -33.66 -14.32
CA LEU A 568 8.69 -33.66 -13.72
C LEU A 568 8.93 -34.85 -12.77
N ALA A 569 7.88 -35.31 -12.07
CA ALA A 569 7.96 -36.50 -11.24
C ALA A 569 7.97 -37.82 -12.04
N ARG A 570 7.74 -37.78 -13.36
CA ARG A 570 7.71 -38.94 -14.27
C ARG A 570 8.93 -39.00 -15.20
N SER A 571 9.59 -37.86 -15.43
CA SER A 571 10.90 -37.75 -16.09
C SER A 571 12.01 -38.14 -15.12
#